data_AF-A0A6S6TRY8-F1
#
_entry.id   AF-A0A6S6TRY8-F1
#
_cell.length_a   1.000
_cell.length_b   1.000
_cell.length_c   1.000
_cell.angle_alpha   90.00
_cell.angle_beta   90.00
_cell.angle_gamma   90.00
#
_symmetry.space_group_name_H-M   'P 1'
#
loop_
_entity.id
_entity.type
_entity.pdbx_description
1 polymer ?
#
loop_
_entity_poly.entity_id
_entity_poly.type
_entity_poly.pdbx_seq_one_letter_code
_entity_poly.pdbx_strand_id
1 'polypeptide(L)'
;MIIRRWLLVVWVFIALFGVVACGSEPPDKDDYFPLNKGLSWEYRYQLTTLLKQEEGVYRVSNLGTAEVDGETVTVRRTNEGRDYYLMRKADGVYRYASRTLFQGEPVVDEPMRLVLPLPYSDDGERRWSSTTGTYVIHRAGPSTITTDPVPDFLMSYRVVSRDETVVVPAGKFEDCLLVEGVATLKVFADPHVGYMDVPVKTREWYAPGVGLVKLERTEVLDTRIYKGGSYLFELVGVDGWLQAE
;
A
#
# COMPACT_ATOMS: atom_id res chain seq x y z
N MET A 1 -61.15 -22.52 54.05
CA MET A 1 -60.46 -21.28 54.46
C MET A 1 -58.95 -21.48 54.28
N ILE A 2 -58.48 -21.10 53.08
CA ILE A 2 -57.15 -20.66 52.62
C ILE A 2 -55.90 -21.14 53.41
N ILE A 3 -55.14 -22.06 52.80
CA ILE A 3 -53.73 -22.33 53.11
C ILE A 3 -52.87 -21.64 52.03
N ARG A 4 -52.10 -20.63 52.44
CA ARG A 4 -51.20 -19.82 51.58
C ARG A 4 -49.85 -20.54 51.41
N ARG A 5 -49.55 -21.00 50.20
CA ARG A 5 -48.20 -21.42 49.78
C ARG A 5 -47.37 -20.19 49.43
N TRP A 6 -46.25 -20.00 50.12
CA TRP A 6 -45.24 -19.00 49.79
C TRP A 6 -44.28 -19.59 48.74
N LEU A 7 -44.26 -19.01 47.54
CA LEU A 7 -43.24 -19.26 46.53
C LEU A 7 -42.15 -18.20 46.69
N LEU A 8 -40.95 -18.64 47.10
CA LEU A 8 -39.72 -17.87 47.06
C LEU A 8 -39.28 -17.70 45.60
N VAL A 9 -39.37 -16.48 45.08
CA VAL A 9 -38.78 -16.10 43.78
C VAL A 9 -37.36 -15.64 44.03
N VAL A 10 -36.37 -16.45 43.64
CA VAL A 10 -34.95 -16.08 43.65
C VAL A 10 -34.67 -15.33 42.35
N TRP A 11 -34.38 -14.03 42.46
CA TRP A 11 -33.90 -13.22 41.34
C TRP A 11 -32.40 -13.44 41.15
N VAL A 12 -32.02 -14.09 40.06
CA VAL A 12 -30.63 -14.18 39.61
C VAL A 12 -30.32 -12.92 38.78
N PHE A 13 -29.55 -12.00 39.36
CA PHE A 13 -28.95 -10.88 38.64
C PHE A 13 -27.80 -11.41 37.77
N ILE A 14 -28.05 -11.59 36.47
CA ILE A 14 -27.00 -11.85 35.48
C ILE A 14 -26.31 -10.50 35.20
N ALA A 15 -25.12 -10.33 35.78
CA ALA A 15 -24.24 -9.21 35.45
C ALA A 15 -23.70 -9.41 34.02
N LEU A 16 -24.26 -8.66 33.08
CA LEU A 16 -23.80 -8.58 31.70
C LEU A 16 -22.46 -7.83 31.70
N PHE A 17 -21.35 -8.55 31.80
CA PHE A 17 -20.01 -8.02 31.52
C PHE A 17 -19.95 -7.68 30.02
N GLY A 18 -20.20 -6.42 29.68
CA GLY A 18 -19.91 -5.88 28.37
C GLY A 18 -18.41 -5.94 28.13
N VAL A 19 -17.96 -6.92 27.36
CA VAL A 19 -16.62 -6.93 26.81
C VAL A 19 -16.56 -5.76 25.83
N VAL A 20 -15.99 -4.64 26.26
CA VAL A 20 -15.59 -3.57 25.33
C VAL A 20 -14.46 -4.16 24.51
N ALA A 21 -14.81 -4.81 23.40
CA ALA A 21 -13.85 -5.15 22.38
C ALA A 21 -13.21 -3.82 21.96
N CYS A 22 -11.91 -3.71 22.19
CA CYS A 22 -11.09 -2.62 21.67
C CYS A 22 -10.96 -2.84 20.15
N GLY A 23 -12.09 -2.73 19.44
CA GLY A 23 -12.18 -2.83 18.01
C GLY A 23 -11.77 -1.51 17.39
N SER A 24 -10.88 -1.58 16.40
CA SER A 24 -10.59 -0.46 15.52
C SER A 24 -11.88 0.03 14.86
N GLU A 25 -12.07 1.35 14.81
CA GLU A 25 -13.20 1.93 14.09
C GLU A 25 -13.13 1.51 12.61
N PRO A 26 -14.25 1.06 12.01
CA PRO A 26 -14.31 0.73 10.60
C PRO A 26 -13.86 1.92 9.75
N PRO A 27 -13.01 1.74 8.71
CA PRO A 27 -12.79 2.79 7.73
C PRO A 27 -14.09 3.23 7.07
N ASP A 28 -14.10 4.51 6.69
CA ASP A 28 -15.16 5.09 5.89
C ASP A 28 -15.32 4.31 4.58
N LYS A 29 -16.56 4.05 4.20
CA LYS A 29 -16.89 3.32 2.98
C LYS A 29 -16.36 4.05 1.75
N ASP A 30 -16.23 5.37 1.79
CA ASP A 30 -15.74 6.16 0.66
C ASP A 30 -14.22 6.45 0.73
N ASP A 31 -13.49 5.88 1.71
CA ASP A 31 -12.05 6.08 1.81
C ASP A 31 -11.25 5.07 0.99
N TYR A 32 -10.60 5.55 -0.07
CA TYR A 32 -9.73 4.77 -0.95
C TYR A 32 -8.32 4.59 -0.41
N PHE A 33 -8.01 5.10 0.78
CA PHE A 33 -6.71 4.90 1.43
C PHE A 33 -6.84 4.92 2.97
N PRO A 34 -7.52 3.92 3.57
CA PRO A 34 -7.79 3.94 4.99
C PRO A 34 -6.54 3.85 5.87
N LEU A 35 -6.50 4.72 6.89
CA LEU A 35 -5.38 4.88 7.83
C LEU A 35 -5.72 4.38 9.25
N ASN A 36 -6.88 3.76 9.42
CA ASN A 36 -7.36 3.27 10.71
C ASN A 36 -6.34 2.27 11.30
N LYS A 37 -6.05 2.43 12.59
CA LYS A 37 -5.18 1.52 13.34
C LYS A 37 -5.73 0.10 13.30
N GLY A 38 -4.86 -0.91 13.22
CA GLY A 38 -5.24 -2.32 13.27
C GLY A 38 -5.58 -2.94 11.92
N LEU A 39 -5.92 -2.12 10.91
CA LEU A 39 -6.08 -2.61 9.55
C LEU A 39 -4.78 -3.21 9.04
N SER A 40 -4.88 -4.40 8.46
CA SER A 40 -3.77 -5.13 7.87
C SER A 40 -4.19 -5.73 6.54
N TRP A 41 -3.31 -5.66 5.56
CA TRP A 41 -3.53 -6.21 4.23
C TRP A 41 -2.50 -7.28 3.96
N GLU A 42 -2.95 -8.38 3.38
CA GLU A 42 -2.09 -9.42 2.83
C GLU A 42 -2.23 -9.42 1.31
N TYR A 43 -1.09 -9.40 0.64
CA TYR A 43 -0.99 -9.44 -0.81
C TYR A 43 -0.14 -10.62 -1.25
N ARG A 44 -0.48 -11.18 -2.41
CA ARG A 44 0.42 -12.03 -3.19
C ARG A 44 1.11 -11.16 -4.22
N TYR A 45 2.42 -11.33 -4.35
CA TYR A 45 3.16 -10.70 -5.44
C TYR A 45 3.75 -11.75 -6.38
N GLN A 46 3.91 -11.36 -7.65
CA GLN A 46 4.61 -12.11 -8.67
C GLN A 46 5.55 -11.17 -9.41
N LEU A 47 6.84 -11.49 -9.41
CA LEU A 47 7.88 -10.81 -10.15
C LEU A 47 8.33 -11.73 -11.28
N THR A 48 8.37 -11.21 -12.50
CA THR A 48 8.81 -11.96 -13.67
C THR A 48 9.80 -11.14 -14.46
N THR A 49 10.98 -11.70 -14.70
CA THR A 49 12.02 -11.18 -15.59
C THR A 49 12.44 -12.27 -16.56
N LEU A 50 13.33 -11.96 -17.51
CA LEU A 50 13.87 -12.97 -18.43
C LEU A 50 14.66 -14.09 -17.74
N LEU A 51 15.17 -13.86 -16.53
CA LEU A 51 16.02 -14.80 -15.80
C LEU A 51 15.35 -15.44 -14.58
N LYS A 52 14.29 -14.81 -14.06
CA LYS A 52 13.71 -15.17 -12.77
C LYS A 52 12.20 -14.98 -12.80
N GLN A 53 11.50 -15.98 -12.29
CA GLN A 53 10.14 -15.87 -11.79
C GLN A 53 10.17 -16.07 -10.28
N GLU A 54 9.53 -15.16 -9.55
CA GLU A 54 9.48 -15.15 -8.10
C GLU A 54 8.07 -14.79 -7.67
N GLU A 55 7.60 -15.41 -6.60
CA GLU A 55 6.34 -15.06 -5.98
C GLU A 55 6.45 -15.15 -4.46
N GLY A 56 5.58 -14.43 -3.77
CA GLY A 56 5.58 -14.42 -2.33
C GLY A 56 4.41 -13.66 -1.74
N VAL A 57 4.47 -13.49 -0.42
CA VAL A 57 3.46 -12.77 0.35
C VAL A 57 4.07 -11.49 0.92
N TYR A 58 3.33 -10.39 0.79
CA TYR A 58 3.66 -9.11 1.38
C TYR A 58 2.52 -8.67 2.29
N ARG A 59 2.84 -8.24 3.50
CA ARG A 59 1.85 -7.74 4.46
C ARG A 59 2.17 -6.32 4.86
N VAL A 60 1.13 -5.53 5.02
CA VAL A 60 1.22 -4.18 5.59
C VAL A 60 0.17 -3.98 6.65
N SER A 61 0.53 -3.29 7.73
CA SER A 61 -0.35 -3.04 8.86
C SER A 61 -0.26 -1.59 9.33
N ASN A 62 -1.40 -0.97 9.60
CA ASN A 62 -1.47 0.34 10.25
C ASN A 62 -1.30 0.15 11.77
N LEU A 63 -0.22 0.67 12.33
CA LEU A 63 0.11 0.52 13.76
C LEU A 63 -0.56 1.58 14.64
N GLY A 64 -1.11 2.64 14.04
CA GLY A 64 -1.70 3.80 14.72
C GLY A 64 -0.87 5.06 14.49
N THR A 65 -1.04 6.05 15.35
CA THR A 65 -0.37 7.35 15.22
C THR A 65 0.98 7.40 15.94
N ALA A 66 1.88 8.26 15.46
CA ALA A 66 3.14 8.63 16.08
C ALA A 66 3.43 10.12 15.79
N GLU A 67 4.37 10.70 16.52
CA GLU A 67 4.88 12.05 16.28
C GLU A 67 6.22 11.96 15.54
N VAL A 68 6.38 12.74 14.46
CA VAL A 68 7.66 12.91 13.74
C VAL A 68 7.84 14.39 13.45
N ASP A 69 8.90 14.99 13.99
CA ASP A 69 9.18 16.43 13.88
C ASP A 69 8.00 17.34 14.25
N GLY A 70 7.22 16.94 15.27
CA GLY A 70 6.07 17.68 15.78
C GLY A 70 4.79 17.50 14.96
N GLU A 71 4.80 16.62 13.96
CA GLU A 71 3.64 16.27 13.15
C GLU A 71 3.07 14.91 13.55
N THR A 72 1.75 14.85 13.76
CA THR A 72 1.03 13.59 13.98
C THR A 72 0.85 12.84 12.66
N VAL A 73 1.37 11.61 12.59
CA VAL A 73 1.36 10.76 11.40
C VAL A 73 0.89 9.35 11.72
N THR A 74 0.29 8.66 10.75
CA THR A 74 -0.05 7.22 10.85
C THR A 74 1.14 6.37 10.43
N VAL A 75 1.55 5.42 11.27
CA VAL A 75 2.60 4.46 10.95
C VAL A 75 2.01 3.25 10.24
N ARG A 76 2.46 2.97 9.02
CA ARG A 76 2.19 1.73 8.28
C ARG A 76 3.47 0.91 8.16
N ARG A 77 3.47 -0.30 8.70
CA ARG A 77 4.62 -1.21 8.70
C ARG A 77 4.44 -2.34 7.71
N THR A 78 5.52 -2.69 7.00
CA THR A 78 5.60 -3.86 6.12
C THR A 78 6.11 -5.09 6.89
N ASN A 79 5.82 -6.31 6.41
CA ASN A 79 6.42 -7.54 6.96
C ASN A 79 7.94 -7.63 6.79
N GLU A 80 8.52 -6.75 5.97
CA GLU A 80 9.97 -6.58 5.80
C GLU A 80 10.57 -5.56 6.77
N GLY A 81 9.76 -5.01 7.69
CA GLY A 81 10.22 -4.08 8.70
C GLY A 81 10.46 -2.65 8.21
N ARG A 82 9.90 -2.28 7.05
CA ARG A 82 9.87 -0.89 6.59
C ARG A 82 8.67 -0.17 7.18
N ASP A 83 8.90 1.00 7.76
CA ASP A 83 7.84 1.88 8.23
C ASP A 83 7.64 3.04 7.25
N TYR A 84 6.38 3.31 6.95
CA TYR A 84 5.91 4.47 6.24
C TYR A 84 5.10 5.35 7.19
N TYR A 85 5.45 6.64 7.25
CA TYR A 85 4.76 7.61 8.09
C TYR A 85 3.85 8.43 7.17
N LEU A 86 2.55 8.21 7.30
CA LEU A 86 1.53 8.68 6.39
C LEU A 86 0.75 9.84 7.04
N MET A 87 0.51 10.88 6.27
CA MET A 87 -0.18 12.08 6.72
C MET A 87 -1.36 12.36 5.77
N ARG A 88 -2.56 12.51 6.34
CA ARG A 88 -3.73 12.96 5.57
C ARG A 88 -3.84 14.48 5.71
N LYS A 89 -3.88 15.17 4.58
CA LYS A 89 -4.18 16.61 4.47
C LYS A 89 -5.48 16.79 3.69
N ALA A 90 -5.96 18.03 3.59
CA ALA A 90 -7.20 18.34 2.88
C ALA A 90 -7.14 17.97 1.38
N ASP A 91 -5.95 18.00 0.80
CA ASP A 91 -5.69 17.83 -0.65
C ASP A 91 -5.11 16.45 -1.02
N GLY A 92 -4.76 15.60 -0.04
CA GLY A 92 -4.26 14.27 -0.34
C GLY A 92 -3.72 13.50 0.86
N VAL A 93 -3.36 12.24 0.59
CA VAL A 93 -2.57 11.40 1.49
C VAL A 93 -1.12 11.44 1.06
N TYR A 94 -0.25 11.76 2.00
CA TYR A 94 1.18 11.94 1.80
C TYR A 94 1.96 10.88 2.58
N ARG A 95 3.10 10.44 2.04
CA ARG A 95 4.17 9.86 2.84
C ARG A 95 5.07 11.01 3.29
N TYR A 96 5.06 11.25 4.59
CA TYR A 96 5.83 12.29 5.27
C TYR A 96 7.25 11.84 5.58
N ALA A 97 7.42 10.60 6.00
CA ALA A 97 8.72 10.04 6.34
C ALA A 97 8.75 8.54 6.06
N SER A 98 9.95 7.96 6.08
CA SER A 98 10.11 6.51 6.12
C SER A 98 11.28 6.06 6.99
N ARG A 99 11.21 4.80 7.45
CA ARG A 99 12.26 4.18 8.24
C ARG A 99 12.50 2.75 7.78
N THR A 100 13.75 2.38 7.62
CA THR A 100 14.20 0.99 7.40
C THR A 100 14.66 0.36 8.71
N LEU A 101 14.82 -0.96 8.73
CA LEU A 101 15.35 -1.68 9.90
C LEU A 101 16.74 -1.21 10.37
N PHE A 102 17.51 -0.55 9.50
CA PHE A 102 18.86 -0.07 9.80
C PHE A 102 18.90 1.36 10.34
N GLN A 103 17.75 2.05 10.36
CA GLN A 103 17.63 3.42 10.84
C GLN A 103 17.02 3.42 12.24
N GLY A 104 17.64 4.14 13.19
CA GLY A 104 17.08 4.33 14.53
C GLY A 104 15.82 5.19 14.50
N GLU A 105 15.87 6.27 13.72
CA GLU A 105 14.81 7.27 13.61
C GLU A 105 14.23 7.37 12.18
N PRO A 106 12.99 7.87 12.02
CA PRO A 106 12.41 8.15 10.70
C PRO A 106 13.22 9.19 9.94
N VAL A 107 13.32 9.04 8.62
CA VAL A 107 13.87 10.04 7.71
C VAL A 107 12.72 10.73 7.00
N VAL A 108 12.61 12.05 7.18
CA VAL A 108 11.60 12.89 6.52
C VAL A 108 11.86 12.92 5.02
N ASP A 109 10.78 12.77 4.25
CA ASP A 109 10.80 12.90 2.81
C ASP A 109 10.77 14.39 2.45
N GLU A 110 11.77 14.85 1.70
CA GLU A 110 11.83 16.23 1.20
C GLU A 110 11.88 16.24 -0.34
N PRO A 111 10.80 16.71 -1.03
CA PRO A 111 9.49 17.07 -0.47
C PRO A 111 8.68 15.82 -0.04
N MET A 112 7.63 16.03 0.76
CA MET A 112 6.67 14.97 1.08
C MET A 112 6.14 14.32 -0.20
N ARG A 113 6.00 13.01 -0.17
CA ARG A 113 5.59 12.24 -1.34
C ARG A 113 4.07 12.08 -1.38
N LEU A 114 3.40 12.74 -2.32
CA LEU A 114 1.95 12.53 -2.54
C LEU A 114 1.71 11.09 -3.03
N VAL A 115 0.85 10.38 -2.29
CA VAL A 115 0.45 8.98 -2.57
C VAL A 115 -0.85 8.97 -3.37
N LEU A 116 -1.89 9.63 -2.87
CA LEU A 116 -3.20 9.70 -3.53
C LEU A 116 -3.86 11.07 -3.26
N PRO A 117 -4.25 11.84 -4.28
CA PRO A 117 -4.88 13.14 -4.09
C PRO A 117 -6.31 13.01 -3.56
N LEU A 118 -6.78 14.07 -2.89
CA LEU A 118 -8.14 14.23 -2.38
C LEU A 118 -8.84 15.47 -2.96
N PRO A 119 -10.18 15.49 -2.92
CA PRO A 119 -11.07 14.33 -2.71
C PRO A 119 -11.01 13.32 -3.88
N TYR A 120 -11.37 12.07 -3.60
CA TYR A 120 -11.31 10.97 -4.58
C TYR A 120 -12.42 11.02 -5.63
N SER A 121 -13.61 11.46 -5.22
CA SER A 121 -14.88 11.38 -5.95
C SER A 121 -15.14 12.55 -6.91
N ASP A 122 -14.29 13.58 -6.90
CA ASP A 122 -14.43 14.70 -7.85
C ASP A 122 -14.20 14.21 -9.28
N ASP A 123 -15.01 14.71 -10.22
CA ASP A 123 -14.91 14.47 -11.67
C ASP A 123 -13.71 15.18 -12.32
N GLY A 124 -13.07 16.08 -11.58
CA GLY A 124 -11.87 16.79 -11.99
C GLY A 124 -10.71 15.87 -12.38
N GLU A 125 -9.91 16.35 -13.33
CA GLU A 125 -8.69 15.67 -13.72
C GLU A 125 -7.65 15.77 -12.60
N ARG A 126 -7.14 14.62 -12.14
CA ARG A 126 -6.16 14.55 -11.06
C ARG A 126 -4.84 14.03 -11.62
N ARG A 127 -3.79 14.86 -11.52
CA ARG A 127 -2.41 14.51 -11.87
C ARG A 127 -1.46 14.94 -10.78
N TRP A 128 -0.43 14.15 -10.56
CA TRP A 128 0.66 14.47 -9.64
C TRP A 128 1.94 13.76 -10.06
N SER A 129 3.04 14.10 -9.39
CA SER A 129 4.31 13.39 -9.58
C SER A 129 4.88 12.98 -8.23
N SER A 130 5.60 11.86 -8.22
CA SER A 130 6.06 11.21 -7.00
C SER A 130 7.38 10.47 -7.26
N THR A 131 8.39 10.66 -6.41
CA THR A 131 9.71 10.01 -6.55
C THR A 131 9.62 8.54 -6.19
N THR A 132 10.01 7.64 -7.09
CA THR A 132 9.96 6.18 -6.90
C THR A 132 11.25 5.50 -7.29
N GLY A 133 11.50 4.31 -6.75
CA GLY A 133 12.59 3.42 -7.18
C GLY A 133 12.11 2.34 -8.14
N THR A 134 13.05 1.50 -8.57
CA THR A 134 12.77 0.30 -9.37
C THR A 134 12.22 -0.84 -8.52
N TYR A 135 11.29 -1.62 -9.05
CA TYR A 135 10.70 -2.78 -8.37
C TYR A 135 11.29 -4.10 -8.87
N VAL A 136 11.69 -4.16 -10.15
CA VAL A 136 12.08 -5.42 -10.79
C VAL A 136 13.41 -5.35 -11.51
N ILE A 137 13.92 -4.15 -11.79
CA ILE A 137 15.28 -3.99 -12.32
C ILE A 137 16.29 -4.46 -11.27
N HIS A 138 17.02 -5.52 -11.62
CA HIS A 138 18.08 -6.06 -10.80
C HIS A 138 19.33 -6.32 -11.64
N ARG A 139 20.49 -6.33 -10.97
CA ARG A 139 21.77 -6.61 -11.60
C ARG A 139 21.92 -8.13 -11.81
N ALA A 140 22.22 -8.52 -13.05
CA ALA A 140 22.48 -9.90 -13.46
C ALA A 140 23.83 -10.10 -14.18
N GLY A 141 24.54 -9.00 -14.50
CA GLY A 141 25.83 -9.08 -15.19
C GLY A 141 27.02 -9.40 -14.31
N PRO A 142 28.22 -9.58 -14.91
CA PRO A 142 29.45 -9.92 -14.19
C PRO A 142 29.75 -8.90 -13.08
N SER A 143 30.22 -9.37 -11.92
CA SER A 143 30.63 -8.49 -10.81
C SER A 143 31.83 -7.60 -11.16
N THR A 144 32.56 -7.91 -12.24
CA THR A 144 33.73 -7.14 -12.71
C THR A 144 33.36 -5.81 -13.38
N ILE A 145 32.10 -5.57 -13.75
CA ILE A 145 31.67 -4.32 -14.39
C ILE A 145 31.05 -3.38 -13.36
N THR A 146 31.83 -2.51 -12.73
CA THR A 146 31.28 -1.57 -11.74
C THR A 146 30.27 -0.63 -12.39
N THR A 147 29.08 -0.51 -11.79
CA THR A 147 28.05 0.46 -12.17
C THR A 147 27.48 1.10 -10.93
N ASP A 148 27.03 2.34 -11.05
CA ASP A 148 26.32 3.02 -9.97
C ASP A 148 24.97 2.34 -9.70
N PRO A 149 24.45 2.42 -8.46
CA PRO A 149 23.08 2.02 -8.16
C PRO A 149 22.08 2.73 -9.07
N VAL A 150 21.01 2.04 -9.43
CA VAL A 150 19.93 2.67 -10.19
C VAL A 150 19.28 3.74 -9.30
N PRO A 151 19.26 5.03 -9.70
CA PRO A 151 18.73 6.08 -8.86
C PRO A 151 17.20 6.02 -8.80
N ASP A 152 16.64 6.62 -7.76
CA ASP A 152 15.22 6.98 -7.75
C ASP A 152 14.91 7.97 -8.88
N PHE A 153 13.66 7.95 -9.34
CA PHE A 153 13.19 8.76 -10.46
C PHE A 153 11.79 9.29 -10.23
N LEU A 154 11.46 10.40 -10.88
CA LEU A 154 10.14 11.00 -10.81
C LEU A 154 9.17 10.26 -11.73
N MET A 155 8.07 9.78 -11.16
CA MET A 155 6.96 9.20 -11.93
C MET A 155 5.77 10.15 -11.94
N SER A 156 5.13 10.30 -13.09
CA SER A 156 3.90 11.09 -13.25
C SER A 156 2.69 10.18 -13.19
N TYR A 157 1.73 10.52 -12.34
CA TYR A 157 0.53 9.76 -12.08
C TYR A 157 -0.72 10.54 -12.50
N ARG A 158 -1.78 9.79 -12.83
CA ARG A 158 -3.11 10.35 -13.07
C ARG A 158 -4.20 9.37 -12.67
N VAL A 159 -5.34 9.88 -12.19
CA VAL A 159 -6.57 9.07 -12.09
C VAL A 159 -7.16 8.94 -13.49
N VAL A 160 -7.45 7.71 -13.93
CA VAL A 160 -7.96 7.43 -15.29
C VAL A 160 -9.38 6.89 -15.30
N SER A 161 -9.80 6.24 -14.21
CA SER A 161 -11.13 5.65 -14.07
C SER A 161 -11.51 5.64 -12.59
N ARG A 162 -12.82 5.62 -12.30
CA ARG A 162 -13.39 5.67 -10.93
C ARG A 162 -14.51 4.66 -10.70
N ASP A 163 -14.79 3.84 -11.70
CA ASP A 163 -15.89 2.87 -11.75
C ASP A 163 -15.37 1.49 -12.20
N GLU A 164 -14.07 1.23 -12.01
CA GLU A 164 -13.49 -0.05 -12.37
C GLU A 164 -14.02 -1.15 -11.46
N THR A 165 -14.31 -2.30 -12.07
CA THR A 165 -14.54 -3.54 -11.34
C THR A 165 -13.28 -4.38 -11.36
N VAL A 166 -12.76 -4.74 -10.19
CA VAL A 166 -11.50 -5.49 -10.06
C VAL A 166 -11.75 -6.81 -9.33
N VAL A 167 -11.30 -7.91 -9.93
CA VAL A 167 -11.35 -9.25 -9.32
C VAL A 167 -9.93 -9.67 -8.98
N VAL A 168 -9.72 -9.99 -7.70
CA VAL A 168 -8.45 -10.47 -7.11
C VAL A 168 -8.74 -11.63 -6.15
N PRO A 169 -7.74 -12.33 -5.59
CA PRO A 169 -7.99 -13.44 -4.68
C PRO A 169 -8.88 -13.09 -3.47
N ALA A 170 -8.83 -11.85 -2.97
CA ALA A 170 -9.69 -11.36 -1.89
C ALA A 170 -11.17 -11.19 -2.28
N GLY A 171 -11.52 -11.24 -3.57
CA GLY A 171 -12.89 -11.12 -4.05
C GLY A 171 -13.05 -10.12 -5.21
N LYS A 172 -14.28 -9.65 -5.39
CA LYS A 172 -14.66 -8.65 -6.39
C LYS A 172 -14.87 -7.30 -5.70
N PHE A 173 -14.22 -6.27 -6.21
CA PHE A 173 -14.36 -4.88 -5.77
C PHE A 173 -14.95 -4.05 -6.91
N GLU A 174 -15.92 -3.21 -6.58
CA GLU A 174 -16.59 -2.28 -7.50
C GLU A 174 -16.22 -0.84 -7.14
N ASP A 175 -16.49 0.09 -8.05
CA ASP A 175 -16.19 1.51 -7.89
C ASP A 175 -14.69 1.78 -7.60
N CYS A 176 -13.78 0.98 -8.16
CA CYS A 176 -12.36 1.16 -7.93
C CYS A 176 -11.81 2.37 -8.70
N LEU A 177 -10.95 3.16 -8.05
CA LEU A 177 -10.09 4.12 -8.74
C LEU A 177 -9.00 3.36 -9.49
N LEU A 178 -8.81 3.67 -10.76
CA LEU A 178 -7.59 3.30 -11.49
C LEU A 178 -6.68 4.51 -11.59
N VAL A 179 -5.44 4.32 -11.13
CA VAL A 179 -4.35 5.27 -11.22
C VAL A 179 -3.30 4.71 -12.17
N GLU A 180 -2.87 5.51 -13.14
CA GLU A 180 -1.77 5.16 -14.03
C GLU A 180 -0.55 6.04 -13.76
N GLY A 181 0.61 5.40 -13.60
CA GLY A 181 1.91 6.02 -13.46
C GLY A 181 2.79 5.76 -14.69
N VAL A 182 3.45 6.80 -15.20
CA VAL A 182 4.42 6.70 -16.29
C VAL A 182 5.70 7.45 -15.96
N ALA A 183 6.83 6.86 -16.33
CA ALA A 183 8.14 7.49 -16.20
C ALA A 183 9.10 6.97 -17.28
N THR A 184 10.21 7.67 -17.45
CA THR A 184 11.36 7.22 -18.21
C THR A 184 12.57 7.25 -17.30
N LEU A 185 13.14 6.08 -17.03
CA LEU A 185 14.33 5.92 -16.21
C LEU A 185 15.55 5.83 -17.10
N LYS A 186 16.56 6.66 -16.85
CA LYS A 186 17.84 6.62 -17.57
C LYS A 186 18.82 5.69 -16.86
N VAL A 187 19.16 4.56 -17.49
CA VAL A 187 20.06 3.53 -16.94
C VAL A 187 21.35 3.47 -17.76
N PHE A 188 22.50 3.35 -17.09
CA PHE A 188 23.73 2.99 -17.76
C PHE A 188 23.76 1.48 -18.03
N ALA A 189 23.65 1.09 -19.30
CA ALA A 189 23.54 -0.31 -19.71
C ALA A 189 24.89 -1.05 -19.60
N ASP A 190 25.92 -0.55 -20.28
CA ASP A 190 27.33 -0.98 -20.22
C ASP A 190 28.24 0.00 -21.01
N PRO A 191 29.58 -0.13 -20.97
CA PRO A 191 30.48 0.77 -21.71
C PRO A 191 30.36 0.73 -23.24
N HIS A 192 29.74 -0.30 -23.82
CA HIS A 192 29.55 -0.42 -25.26
C HIS A 192 28.25 0.27 -25.71
N VAL A 193 27.16 0.08 -24.96
CA VAL A 193 25.83 0.66 -25.27
C VAL A 193 25.68 2.08 -24.71
N GLY A 194 26.28 2.37 -23.56
CA GLY A 194 26.13 3.63 -22.84
C GLY A 194 24.81 3.73 -22.07
N TYR A 195 24.26 4.94 -21.97
CA TYR A 195 22.98 5.18 -21.31
C TYR A 195 21.80 4.84 -22.21
N MET A 196 20.75 4.28 -21.62
CA MET A 196 19.49 3.99 -22.29
C MET A 196 18.30 4.47 -21.47
N ASP A 197 17.22 4.78 -22.18
CA ASP A 197 15.94 5.16 -21.59
C ASP A 197 15.06 3.92 -21.42
N VAL A 198 14.57 3.72 -20.20
CA VAL A 198 13.76 2.58 -19.79
C VAL A 198 12.35 3.08 -19.49
N PRO A 199 11.34 2.73 -20.29
CA PRO A 199 9.97 3.09 -19.97
C PRO A 199 9.50 2.31 -18.74
N VAL A 200 8.95 3.03 -17.78
CA VAL A 200 8.33 2.47 -16.59
C VAL A 200 6.85 2.80 -16.60
N LYS A 201 6.01 1.78 -16.45
CA LYS A 201 4.56 1.94 -16.35
C LYS A 201 4.04 1.25 -15.09
N THR A 202 3.09 1.88 -14.43
CA THR A 202 2.41 1.33 -13.26
C THR A 202 0.91 1.58 -13.38
N ARG A 203 0.11 0.60 -12.94
CA ARG A 203 -1.34 0.71 -12.80
C ARG A 203 -1.68 0.27 -11.37
N GLU A 204 -2.44 1.07 -10.67
CA GLU A 204 -2.84 0.84 -9.29
C GLU A 204 -4.36 0.96 -9.21
N TRP A 205 -5.00 -0.03 -8.59
CA TRP A 205 -6.44 -0.03 -8.35
C TRP A 205 -6.69 0.11 -6.86
N TYR A 206 -7.45 1.12 -6.49
CA TYR A 206 -7.87 1.37 -5.11
C TYR A 206 -9.37 1.14 -4.99
N ALA A 207 -9.78 0.32 -4.04
CA ALA A 207 -11.19 0.07 -3.75
C ALA A 207 -11.65 0.91 -2.54
N PRO A 208 -12.91 1.38 -2.56
CA PRO A 208 -13.52 2.16 -1.48
C PRO A 208 -13.59 1.33 -0.18
N GLY A 209 -13.21 1.92 0.95
CA GLY A 209 -13.15 1.28 2.27
C GLY A 209 -12.02 0.25 2.46
N VAL A 210 -11.23 0.00 1.42
CA VAL A 210 -10.22 -1.08 1.42
C VAL A 210 -8.82 -0.52 1.16
N GLY A 211 -8.63 0.33 0.15
CA GLY A 211 -7.32 0.76 -0.30
C GLY A 211 -6.83 0.02 -1.53
N LEU A 212 -5.51 -0.12 -1.69
CA LEU A 212 -4.90 -0.77 -2.85
C LEU A 212 -5.37 -2.24 -2.93
N VAL A 213 -6.02 -2.63 -4.02
CA VAL A 213 -6.45 -4.03 -4.24
C VAL A 213 -5.59 -4.73 -5.29
N LYS A 214 -5.02 -3.97 -6.22
CA LYS A 214 -4.18 -4.49 -7.30
C LYS A 214 -3.13 -3.48 -7.71
N LEU A 215 -1.91 -3.94 -8.01
CA LEU A 215 -0.88 -3.16 -8.69
C LEU A 215 -0.23 -4.00 -9.78
N GLU A 216 -0.08 -3.39 -10.94
CA GLU A 216 0.70 -3.92 -12.06
C GLU A 216 1.81 -2.93 -12.40
N ARG A 217 3.04 -3.41 -12.56
CA ARG A 217 4.17 -2.58 -12.94
C ARG A 217 5.05 -3.27 -13.97
N THR A 218 5.58 -2.49 -14.91
CA THR A 218 6.52 -2.94 -15.92
C THR A 218 7.72 -2.00 -15.99
N GLU A 219 8.91 -2.58 -16.03
CA GLU A 219 10.21 -1.93 -16.19
C GLU A 219 10.99 -2.74 -17.22
N VAL A 220 10.75 -2.51 -18.51
CA VAL A 220 11.28 -3.37 -19.58
C VAL A 220 12.74 -3.04 -19.84
N LEU A 221 13.63 -3.93 -19.39
CA LEU A 221 15.07 -3.76 -19.54
C LEU A 221 15.74 -5.12 -19.79
N ASP A 222 16.49 -5.22 -20.87
CA ASP A 222 17.30 -6.41 -21.17
C ASP A 222 18.68 -6.00 -21.63
N THR A 223 19.64 -5.99 -20.70
CA THR A 223 21.04 -5.67 -20.98
C THR A 223 21.94 -6.76 -20.42
N ARG A 224 23.24 -6.66 -20.69
CA ARG A 224 24.22 -7.56 -20.08
C ARG A 224 24.30 -7.38 -18.56
N ILE A 225 24.06 -6.17 -18.04
CA ILE A 225 24.24 -5.85 -16.63
C ILE A 225 22.94 -5.96 -15.84
N TYR A 226 21.84 -5.49 -16.41
CA TYR A 226 20.55 -5.38 -15.75
C TYR A 226 19.45 -6.12 -16.50
N LYS A 227 18.55 -6.74 -15.72
CA LYS A 227 17.30 -7.32 -16.19
C LYS A 227 16.15 -6.65 -15.47
N GLY A 228 15.16 -6.21 -16.24
CA GLY A 228 13.87 -5.76 -15.76
C GLY A 228 12.78 -6.77 -16.13
N GLY A 229 11.53 -6.35 -16.01
CA GLY A 229 10.38 -7.23 -16.22
C GLY A 229 9.07 -6.65 -15.72
N SER A 230 8.24 -7.49 -15.11
CA SER A 230 6.93 -7.14 -14.57
C SER A 230 6.76 -7.54 -13.12
N TYR A 231 5.94 -6.77 -12.41
CA TYR A 231 5.50 -7.01 -11.04
C TYR A 231 3.98 -6.96 -10.98
N LEU A 232 3.36 -8.02 -10.49
CA LEU A 232 1.94 -8.10 -10.19
C LEU A 232 1.77 -8.23 -8.68
N PHE A 233 0.81 -7.52 -8.12
CA PHE A 233 0.54 -7.45 -6.69
C PHE A 233 -0.97 -7.47 -6.49
N GLU A 234 -1.51 -8.48 -5.84
CA GLU A 234 -2.95 -8.69 -5.72
C GLU A 234 -3.34 -8.95 -4.27
N LEU A 235 -4.42 -8.31 -3.83
CA LEU A 235 -4.95 -8.46 -2.49
C LEU A 235 -5.48 -9.89 -2.29
N VAL A 236 -5.03 -10.51 -1.19
CA VAL A 236 -5.45 -11.83 -0.74
C VAL A 236 -6.43 -11.73 0.42
N GLY A 237 -6.23 -10.77 1.31
CA GLY A 237 -7.14 -10.55 2.43
C GLY A 237 -6.87 -9.26 3.18
N VAL A 238 -7.85 -8.84 3.99
CA VAL A 238 -7.75 -7.70 4.90
C VAL A 238 -8.15 -8.19 6.29
N ASP A 239 -7.22 -8.07 7.24
CA ASP A 239 -7.43 -8.35 8.66
C ASP A 239 -7.59 -7.04 9.44
N GLY A 240 -8.14 -7.13 10.65
CA GLY A 240 -8.66 -5.96 11.38
C GLY A 240 -10.16 -5.76 11.15
N TRP A 241 -10.77 -6.67 10.39
CA TRP A 241 -12.19 -6.86 10.21
C TRP A 241 -12.55 -8.32 10.48
N LEU A 242 -13.20 -8.57 11.61
CA LEU A 242 -14.07 -9.74 11.69
C LEU A 242 -15.28 -9.40 10.82
N GLN A 243 -15.52 -10.21 9.78
CA GLN A 243 -16.73 -10.17 8.98
C GLN A 243 -17.95 -10.18 9.91
N ALA A 244 -18.66 -9.06 9.98
CA ALA A 244 -20.02 -9.05 10.45
C ALA A 244 -20.89 -9.50 9.27
N GLU A 245 -21.20 -10.79 9.31
CA GLU A 245 -22.36 -11.49 8.70
C GLU A 245 -22.65 -11.30 7.20
#